data_AF-A0A2W5BDF1-F1
#
_entry.id   AF-A0A2W5BDF1-F1
#
_cell.length_a   1.000
_cell.length_b   1.000
_cell.length_c   1.000
_cell.angle_alpha   90.00
_cell.angle_beta   90.00
_cell.angle_gamma   90.00
#
_symmetry.space_group_name_H-M   'P 1'
#
loop_
_entity.id
_entity.type
_entity.pdbx_description
1 polymer ?
#
loop_
_entity_poly.entity_id
_entity_poly.type
_entity_poly.pdbx_seq_one_letter_code
_entity_poly.pdbx_strand_id
1 'polypeptide(L)'
;MSLSLSFTDAITVLMDACGLSSEARSAFDARVRHLQRLGVPYRRDDAAARLHYGISELAAFATAVRLMDAFMAPALAARYVTEGWSALAPFLMAGAADALPQSYTVRRSIPGASIAVFRANALAMLGKRRQHDDRSDEPLGDVLICSEARTARVAEAVDGAALVLDSRTYLPAIVRGWAERLSATENELAHELDRLLFYGQAS
;
A
#
# COMPACT_ATOMS: atom_id res chain seq x y z
N MET A 1 -1.92 -0.72 -23.37
CA MET A 1 -3.20 -0.19 -22.85
C MET A 1 -3.28 -0.67 -21.41
N SER A 2 -3.42 0.24 -20.44
CA SER A 2 -3.43 -0.14 -19.03
C SER A 2 -4.87 -0.39 -18.58
N LEU A 3 -5.11 -1.58 -18.04
CA LEU A 3 -6.42 -2.01 -17.55
C LEU A 3 -6.70 -1.39 -16.19
N SER A 4 -7.91 -0.88 -15.98
CA SER A 4 -8.32 -0.23 -14.73
C SER A 4 -9.61 -0.83 -14.22
N LEU A 5 -9.70 -1.07 -12.91
CA LEU A 5 -10.99 -1.33 -12.29
C LEU A 5 -11.89 -0.08 -12.30
N SER A 6 -13.20 -0.32 -12.22
CA SER A 6 -14.14 0.71 -11.77
C SER A 6 -13.92 1.01 -10.28
N PHE A 7 -14.39 2.15 -9.80
CA PHE A 7 -14.31 2.44 -8.36
C PHE A 7 -15.05 1.40 -7.51
N THR A 8 -16.22 0.95 -7.98
CA THR A 8 -17.02 -0.08 -7.31
C THR A 8 -16.24 -1.38 -7.14
N ASP A 9 -15.57 -1.84 -8.19
CA ASP A 9 -14.77 -3.06 -8.17
C ASP A 9 -13.49 -2.89 -7.34
N ALA A 10 -12.85 -1.72 -7.46
CA ALA A 10 -11.68 -1.38 -6.65
C ALA A 10 -12.01 -1.44 -5.16
N ILE A 11 -13.16 -0.90 -4.73
CA ILE A 11 -13.62 -1.01 -3.35
C ILE A 11 -13.83 -2.46 -2.93
N THR A 12 -14.42 -3.30 -3.78
CA THR A 12 -14.58 -4.73 -3.45
C THR A 12 -13.23 -5.42 -3.25
N VAL A 13 -12.30 -5.26 -4.21
CA VAL A 13 -10.96 -5.86 -4.11
C VAL A 13 -10.22 -5.36 -2.85
N LEU A 14 -10.33 -4.08 -2.53
CA LEU A 14 -9.72 -3.50 -1.32
C LEU A 14 -10.35 -4.03 -0.03
N MET A 15 -11.68 -4.19 0.02
CA MET A 15 -12.35 -4.76 1.20
C MET A 15 -11.92 -6.21 1.42
N ASP A 16 -11.89 -7.01 0.36
CA ASP A 16 -11.45 -8.41 0.40
C ASP A 16 -9.99 -8.50 0.89
N ALA A 17 -9.10 -7.67 0.33
CA ALA A 17 -7.70 -7.61 0.73
C ALA A 17 -7.49 -7.14 2.18
N CYS A 18 -8.38 -6.30 2.69
CA CYS A 18 -8.37 -5.83 4.08
C CYS A 18 -9.09 -6.79 5.05
N GLY A 19 -9.80 -7.81 4.54
CA GLY A 19 -10.59 -8.73 5.37
C GLY A 19 -11.86 -8.11 5.95
N LEU A 20 -12.47 -7.14 5.24
CA LEU A 20 -13.66 -6.42 5.69
C LEU A 20 -14.94 -7.04 5.14
N SER A 21 -15.97 -7.12 5.97
CA SER A 21 -17.29 -7.63 5.58
C SER A 21 -18.11 -6.59 4.82
N SER A 22 -19.16 -7.03 4.11
CA SER A 22 -20.04 -6.18 3.29
C SER A 22 -20.70 -5.04 4.06
N GLU A 23 -20.97 -5.24 5.35
CA GLU A 23 -21.64 -4.24 6.21
C GLU A 23 -20.77 -3.00 6.42
N ALA A 24 -19.43 -3.15 6.36
CA ALA A 24 -18.49 -2.05 6.52
C ALA A 24 -18.33 -1.19 5.26
N ARG A 25 -18.99 -1.53 4.15
CA ARG A 25 -18.73 -0.94 2.82
C ARG A 25 -18.87 0.58 2.78
N SER A 26 -19.91 1.15 3.40
CA SER A 26 -20.12 2.61 3.37
C SER A 26 -19.02 3.36 4.13
N ALA A 27 -18.62 2.85 5.30
CA ALA A 27 -17.53 3.44 6.08
C ALA A 27 -16.19 3.29 5.35
N PHE A 28 -15.98 2.15 4.68
CA PHE A 28 -14.77 1.91 3.91
C PHE A 28 -14.67 2.79 2.66
N ASP A 29 -15.77 2.98 1.92
CA ASP A 29 -15.85 3.94 0.81
C ASP A 29 -15.46 5.35 1.27
N ALA A 30 -16.05 5.82 2.38
CA ALA A 30 -15.71 7.13 2.95
C ALA A 30 -14.22 7.25 3.31
N ARG A 31 -13.62 6.18 3.83
CA ARG A 31 -12.18 6.12 4.16
C ARG A 31 -11.29 6.18 2.92
N VAL A 32 -11.61 5.42 1.88
CA VAL A 32 -10.89 5.46 0.59
C VAL A 32 -11.00 6.85 -0.04
N ARG A 33 -12.18 7.47 -0.02
CA ARG A 33 -12.36 8.86 -0.50
C ARG A 33 -11.61 9.88 0.34
N HIS A 34 -11.51 9.68 1.64
CA HIS A 34 -10.68 10.53 2.50
C HIS A 34 -9.20 10.41 2.13
N LEU A 35 -8.68 9.19 1.94
CA LEU A 35 -7.32 8.96 1.44
C LEU A 35 -7.08 9.58 0.05
N GLN A 36 -8.07 9.54 -0.85
CA GLN A 36 -8.02 10.24 -2.13
C GLN A 36 -7.83 11.75 -2.01
N ARG A 37 -8.48 12.37 -1.02
CA ARG A 37 -8.29 13.80 -0.73
C ARG A 37 -6.91 14.11 -0.13
N LEU A 38 -6.32 13.13 0.57
CA LEU A 38 -4.96 13.21 1.10
C LEU A 38 -3.88 12.87 0.05
N GLY A 39 -4.27 12.57 -1.19
CA GLY A 39 -3.36 12.32 -2.30
C GLY A 39 -2.97 10.85 -2.51
N VAL A 40 -3.76 9.89 -2.01
CA VAL A 40 -3.57 8.45 -2.27
C VAL A 40 -4.62 7.95 -3.29
N PRO A 41 -4.23 7.26 -4.37
CA PRO A 41 -2.88 7.12 -4.87
C PRO A 41 -2.29 8.49 -5.26
N TYR A 42 -0.95 8.58 -5.26
CA TYR A 42 -0.23 9.72 -5.78
C TYR A 42 -0.76 10.06 -7.18
N ARG A 43 -1.25 11.29 -7.34
CA ARG A 43 -1.68 11.82 -8.62
C ARG A 43 -0.54 12.67 -9.17
N ARG A 44 -0.06 12.34 -10.37
CA ARG A 44 0.80 13.25 -11.15
C ARG A 44 -0.01 14.53 -11.42
N ASP A 45 0.67 15.66 -11.65
CA ASP A 45 0.14 17.05 -11.71
C ASP A 45 -1.10 17.33 -12.58
N ASP A 46 -1.62 16.33 -13.28
CA ASP A 46 -2.90 16.40 -13.96
C ASP A 46 -4.06 16.16 -12.98
N ALA A 47 -4.47 17.22 -12.28
CA ALA A 47 -5.60 17.21 -11.36
C ALA A 47 -6.93 16.76 -12.02
N ALA A 48 -7.00 16.78 -13.36
CA ALA A 48 -8.13 16.33 -14.15
C ALA A 48 -8.06 14.85 -14.56
N ALA A 49 -6.92 14.16 -14.36
CA ALA A 49 -6.77 12.76 -14.70
C ALA A 49 -7.67 11.89 -13.82
N ARG A 50 -8.51 11.08 -14.46
CA ARG A 50 -9.35 10.10 -13.80
C ARG A 50 -8.46 9.11 -13.05
N LEU A 51 -8.77 8.88 -11.76
CA LEU A 51 -8.08 7.88 -10.96
C LEU A 51 -8.10 6.51 -11.67
N HIS A 52 -6.91 5.97 -11.87
CA HIS A 52 -6.68 4.63 -12.36
C HIS A 52 -6.65 3.67 -11.17
N TYR A 53 -7.32 2.52 -11.26
CA TYR A 53 -7.36 1.51 -10.21
C TYR A 53 -6.62 0.25 -10.66
N GLY A 54 -5.32 0.41 -10.87
CA GLY A 54 -4.37 -0.65 -11.16
C GLY A 54 -3.81 -1.26 -9.86
N ILE A 55 -2.94 -2.28 -9.99
CA ILE A 55 -2.36 -2.98 -8.84
C ILE A 55 -1.60 -2.01 -7.93
N SER A 56 -0.85 -1.07 -8.50
CA SER A 56 -0.11 -0.05 -7.75
C SER A 56 -1.00 0.84 -6.89
N GLU A 57 -2.09 1.33 -7.46
CA GLU A 57 -3.02 2.23 -6.78
C GLU A 57 -3.80 1.50 -5.69
N LEU A 58 -4.20 0.26 -5.95
CA LEU A 58 -4.85 -0.60 -4.94
C LEU A 58 -3.87 -0.94 -3.80
N ALA A 59 -2.62 -1.28 -4.11
CA ALA A 59 -1.60 -1.54 -3.10
C ALA A 59 -1.30 -0.30 -2.25
N ALA A 60 -1.30 0.90 -2.85
CA ALA A 60 -1.18 2.16 -2.13
C ALA A 60 -2.34 2.38 -1.14
N PHE A 61 -3.59 2.21 -1.59
CA PHE A 61 -4.75 2.30 -0.69
C PHE A 61 -4.71 1.28 0.44
N ALA A 62 -4.48 0.01 0.12
CA ALA A 62 -4.47 -1.04 1.12
C ALA A 62 -3.34 -0.84 2.15
N THR A 63 -2.16 -0.42 1.70
CA THR A 63 -1.05 -0.09 2.61
C THR A 63 -1.44 1.06 3.54
N ALA A 64 -2.01 2.15 3.01
CA ALA A 64 -2.47 3.26 3.85
C ALA A 64 -3.55 2.83 4.86
N VAL A 65 -4.52 2.02 4.44
CA VAL A 65 -5.55 1.46 5.33
C VAL A 65 -4.92 0.60 6.43
N ARG A 66 -3.99 -0.30 6.09
CA ARG A 66 -3.33 -1.17 7.08
C ARG A 66 -2.50 -0.37 8.08
N LEU A 67 -1.86 0.72 7.64
CA LEU A 67 -1.18 1.64 8.54
C LEU A 67 -2.16 2.31 9.51
N MET A 68 -3.32 2.75 9.01
CA MET A 68 -4.38 3.34 9.84
C MET A 68 -5.00 2.35 10.83
N ASP A 69 -5.21 1.10 10.41
CA ASP A 69 -5.70 0.02 11.28
C ASP A 69 -4.72 -0.29 12.41
N ALA A 70 -3.42 -0.04 12.19
CA ALA A 70 -2.38 -0.06 13.21
C ALA A 70 -2.20 1.32 13.91
N PHE A 71 -3.28 2.10 13.98
CA PHE A 71 -3.40 3.38 14.70
C PHE A 71 -2.58 4.56 14.16
N MET A 72 -2.09 4.46 12.92
CA MET A 72 -1.46 5.62 12.26
C MET A 72 -2.52 6.65 11.84
N ALA A 73 -2.25 7.94 12.06
CA ALA A 73 -3.13 9.01 11.59
C ALA A 73 -3.26 9.00 10.04
N PRO A 74 -4.44 9.29 9.47
CA PRO A 74 -4.68 9.19 8.03
C PRO A 74 -3.71 10.00 7.17
N ALA A 75 -3.46 11.26 7.54
CA ALA A 75 -2.55 12.15 6.82
C ALA A 75 -1.12 11.59 6.79
N LEU A 76 -0.67 10.99 7.89
CA LEU A 76 0.65 10.38 7.97
C LEU A 76 0.74 9.08 7.17
N ALA A 77 -0.28 8.21 7.24
CA ALA A 77 -0.35 7.00 6.42
C ALA A 77 -0.30 7.34 4.92
N ALA A 78 -1.02 8.38 4.51
CA ALA A 78 -0.98 8.89 3.14
C ALA A 78 0.43 9.37 2.74
N ARG A 79 1.12 10.09 3.62
CA ARG A 79 2.50 10.54 3.36
C ARG A 79 3.48 9.38 3.23
N TYR A 80 3.43 8.37 4.11
CA TYR A 80 4.30 7.19 3.98
C TYR A 80 4.14 6.49 2.62
N VAL A 81 2.91 6.36 2.15
CA VAL A 81 2.63 5.71 0.86
C VAL A 81 3.02 6.58 -0.33
N THR A 82 2.87 7.91 -0.24
CA THR A 82 3.13 8.81 -1.37
C THR A 82 4.58 9.28 -1.46
N GLU A 83 5.22 9.60 -0.33
CA GLU A 83 6.60 10.09 -0.25
C GLU A 83 7.60 8.93 -0.08
N GLY A 84 7.19 7.83 0.56
CA GLY A 84 8.04 6.67 0.86
C GLY A 84 7.91 5.49 -0.12
N TRP A 85 7.25 5.68 -1.26
CA TRP A 85 6.90 4.56 -2.15
C TRP A 85 8.10 3.76 -2.64
N SER A 86 9.22 4.41 -2.98
CA SER A 86 10.42 3.74 -3.48
C SER A 86 10.97 2.70 -2.48
N ALA A 87 10.80 2.94 -1.18
CA ALA A 87 11.16 2.00 -0.13
C ALA A 87 10.11 0.89 0.04
N LEU A 88 8.82 1.19 -0.16
CA LEU A 88 7.72 0.26 0.01
C LEU A 88 7.53 -0.68 -1.19
N ALA A 89 7.77 -0.23 -2.41
CA ALA A 89 7.47 -0.99 -3.63
C ALA A 89 8.15 -2.38 -3.67
N PRO A 90 9.44 -2.53 -3.33
CA PRO A 90 10.07 -3.85 -3.24
C PRO A 90 9.43 -4.75 -2.19
N PHE A 91 9.01 -4.18 -1.06
CA PHE A 91 8.30 -4.89 0.02
C PHE A 91 6.90 -5.36 -0.41
N LEU A 92 6.18 -4.53 -1.17
CA LEU A 92 4.87 -4.89 -1.73
C LEU A 92 5.02 -6.01 -2.78
N MET A 93 6.04 -5.92 -3.64
CA MET A 93 6.35 -6.96 -4.61
C MET A 93 6.70 -8.29 -3.95
N ALA A 94 7.46 -8.27 -2.84
CA ALA A 94 7.75 -9.47 -2.05
C ALA A 94 6.47 -10.12 -1.49
N GLY A 95 5.52 -9.32 -1.00
CA GLY A 95 4.25 -9.82 -0.47
C GLY A 95 3.31 -10.40 -1.52
N ALA A 96 3.48 -10.01 -2.78
CA ALA A 96 2.69 -10.52 -3.89
C ALA A 96 3.17 -11.88 -4.41
N ALA A 97 4.31 -12.41 -3.93
CA ALA A 97 5.00 -13.58 -4.49
C ALA A 97 4.07 -14.77 -4.80
N ASP A 98 3.18 -15.14 -3.88
CA ASP A 98 2.26 -16.29 -4.02
C ASP A 98 1.09 -16.06 -5.00
N ALA A 99 0.99 -14.85 -5.58
CA ALA A 99 0.01 -14.49 -6.60
C ALA A 99 0.66 -14.11 -7.93
N LEU A 100 2.00 -14.14 -8.03
CA LEU A 100 2.70 -13.84 -9.27
C LEU A 100 2.59 -15.02 -10.25
N PRO A 101 2.34 -14.78 -11.54
CA PRO A 101 2.35 -15.85 -12.53
C PRO A 101 3.77 -16.42 -12.66
N GLN A 102 3.86 -17.72 -12.91
CA GLN A 102 5.17 -18.41 -13.02
C GLN A 102 6.05 -17.75 -14.08
N SER A 103 5.45 -17.35 -15.20
CA SER A 103 6.11 -16.64 -16.30
C SER A 103 6.80 -15.34 -15.86
N TYR A 104 6.29 -14.66 -14.83
CA TYR A 104 6.89 -13.46 -14.24
C TYR A 104 8.10 -13.80 -13.37
N THR A 105 7.92 -14.76 -12.46
CA THR A 105 8.97 -15.16 -11.49
C THR A 105 10.20 -15.79 -12.14
N VAL A 106 10.04 -16.45 -13.30
CA VAL A 106 11.17 -16.98 -14.08
C VAL A 106 12.03 -15.87 -14.70
N ARG A 107 11.44 -14.71 -15.00
CA ARG A 107 12.11 -13.61 -15.70
C ARG A 107 12.67 -12.55 -14.76
N ARG A 108 12.18 -12.47 -13.52
CA ARG A 108 12.51 -11.41 -12.57
C ARG A 108 12.84 -11.95 -11.19
N SER A 109 13.90 -11.43 -10.61
CA SER A 109 14.22 -11.66 -9.20
C SER A 109 13.22 -10.91 -8.32
N ILE A 110 12.49 -11.62 -7.49
CA ILE A 110 11.55 -11.05 -6.52
C ILE A 110 12.29 -10.77 -5.21
N PRO A 111 12.14 -9.57 -4.61
CA PRO A 111 12.69 -9.30 -3.29
C PRO A 111 12.16 -10.31 -2.24
N GLY A 112 13.02 -10.78 -1.35
CA GLY A 112 12.64 -11.81 -0.35
C GLY A 112 12.06 -11.27 0.96
N ALA A 113 11.97 -9.95 1.13
CA ALA A 113 11.59 -9.31 2.39
C ALA A 113 10.22 -8.64 2.27
N SER A 114 9.21 -9.23 2.92
CA SER A 114 7.81 -8.82 2.87
C SER A 114 7.31 -8.18 4.18
N ILE A 115 8.21 -7.79 5.08
CA ILE A 115 7.85 -7.13 6.35
C ILE A 115 8.49 -5.74 6.41
N ALA A 116 7.65 -4.74 6.65
CA ALA A 116 8.04 -3.35 6.84
C ALA A 116 7.88 -2.98 8.32
N VAL A 117 8.93 -2.40 8.89
CA VAL A 117 8.94 -1.87 10.26
C VAL A 117 9.06 -0.35 10.17
N PHE A 118 8.03 0.34 10.64
CA PHE A 118 7.95 1.80 10.64
C PHE A 118 8.33 2.32 12.02
N ARG A 119 9.33 3.21 12.08
CA ARG A 119 9.77 3.82 13.34
C ARG A 119 8.70 4.76 13.91
N ALA A 120 8.45 4.66 15.22
CA ALA A 120 7.42 5.40 15.93
C ALA A 120 7.70 6.88 16.24
N ASN A 121 8.48 7.60 15.44
CA ASN A 121 8.55 9.07 15.61
C ASN A 121 7.14 9.71 15.56
N ALA A 122 6.20 9.06 14.88
CA ALA A 122 4.80 9.45 14.87
C ALA A 122 3.97 8.99 16.08
N LEU A 123 4.16 7.77 16.59
CA LEU A 123 3.36 7.26 17.72
C LEU A 123 3.77 7.94 19.05
N ALA A 124 5.04 8.31 19.20
CA ALA A 124 5.51 9.12 20.34
C ALA A 124 4.84 10.51 20.41
N MET A 125 4.25 10.97 19.29
CA MET A 125 3.59 12.28 19.17
C MET A 125 2.06 12.21 19.27
N LEU A 126 1.45 11.02 19.27
CA LEU A 126 -0.01 10.83 19.41
C LEU A 126 -0.55 11.41 20.72
N GLY A 127 0.26 11.47 21.78
CA GLY A 127 -0.11 12.09 23.06
C GLY A 127 0.04 13.61 23.11
N LYS A 128 0.75 14.22 22.16
CA LYS A 128 1.12 15.66 22.20
C LYS A 128 0.36 16.53 21.20
N ARG A 129 -0.34 15.96 20.22
CA ARG A 129 -1.08 16.72 19.20
C ARG A 129 -2.56 16.36 19.20
N ARG A 130 -3.34 17.07 20.02
CA ARG A 130 -4.80 17.17 19.89
C ARG A 130 -5.25 18.02 18.69
N GLN A 131 -4.33 18.49 17.84
CA GLN A 131 -4.63 19.45 16.80
C GLN A 131 -3.88 19.11 15.51
N HIS A 132 -4.68 19.02 14.45
CA HIS A 132 -4.38 19.01 13.01
C HIS A 132 -4.41 17.64 12.31
N ASP A 133 -5.59 17.40 11.70
CA ASP A 133 -5.82 16.58 10.50
C ASP A 133 -5.11 17.13 9.24
N ASP A 134 -4.30 18.18 9.39
CA ASP A 134 -3.56 18.78 8.28
C ASP A 134 -2.22 18.06 8.06
N ARG A 135 -1.84 17.99 6.78
CA ARG A 135 -0.56 17.43 6.32
C ARG A 135 0.59 18.16 7.02
N SER A 136 1.22 17.54 8.02
CA SER A 136 2.41 18.11 8.66
C SER A 136 3.60 17.99 7.71
N ASP A 137 4.46 19.01 7.66
CA ASP A 137 5.69 19.03 6.84
C ASP A 137 6.89 18.37 7.54
N GLU A 138 6.67 17.66 8.65
CA GLU A 138 7.74 16.99 9.38
C GLU A 138 8.33 15.82 8.59
N PRO A 139 9.64 15.55 8.70
CA PRO A 139 10.25 14.42 8.01
C PRO A 139 9.59 13.10 8.46
N LEU A 140 9.36 12.21 7.49
CA LEU A 140 8.89 10.85 7.79
C LEU A 140 9.95 10.09 8.59
N GLY A 141 9.49 9.19 9.46
CA GLY A 141 10.36 8.25 10.13
C GLY A 141 10.91 7.22 9.16
N ASP A 142 12.02 6.58 9.54
CA ASP A 142 12.61 5.52 8.73
C ASP A 142 11.67 4.30 8.60
N VAL A 143 11.70 3.68 7.43
CA VAL A 143 11.04 2.40 7.14
C VAL A 143 12.11 1.35 6.87
N LEU A 144 12.12 0.30 7.68
CA LEU A 144 13.07 -0.80 7.55
C LEU A 144 12.35 -2.02 6.94
N ILE A 145 12.83 -2.49 5.80
CA ILE A 145 12.31 -3.70 5.16
C ILE A 145 13.18 -4.89 5.59
N CYS A 146 12.55 -5.93 6.14
CA CYS A 146 13.24 -7.09 6.67
C CYS A 146 12.50 -8.40 6.39
N SER A 147 13.24 -9.50 6.48
CA SER A 147 12.68 -10.85 6.52
C SER A 147 12.03 -11.11 7.87
N GLU A 148 11.05 -12.02 7.91
CA GLU A 148 10.35 -12.46 9.13
C GLU A 148 11.29 -12.86 10.28
N ALA A 149 12.35 -13.62 9.97
CA ALA A 149 13.34 -14.04 10.96
C ALA A 149 14.09 -12.88 11.66
N ARG A 150 14.06 -11.67 11.09
CA ARG A 150 14.76 -10.49 11.62
C ARG A 150 13.81 -9.48 12.24
N THR A 151 12.51 -9.64 12.08
CA THR A 151 11.51 -8.63 12.48
C THR A 151 11.58 -8.31 13.96
N ALA A 152 11.64 -9.31 14.85
CA ALA A 152 11.71 -9.08 16.30
C ALA A 152 12.94 -8.25 16.69
N ARG A 153 14.12 -8.63 16.18
CA ARG A 153 15.38 -7.90 16.45
C ARG A 153 15.36 -6.48 15.88
N VAL A 154 14.78 -6.29 14.69
CA VAL A 154 14.67 -4.97 14.07
C VAL A 154 13.71 -4.11 14.90
N ALA A 155 12.55 -4.63 15.29
CA ALA A 155 11.57 -3.93 16.12
C ALA A 155 12.14 -3.51 17.49
N GLU A 156 12.92 -4.38 18.14
CA GLU A 156 13.62 -4.07 19.40
C GLU A 156 14.67 -2.96 19.21
N ALA A 157 15.41 -2.99 18.10
CA ALA A 157 16.46 -2.00 17.81
C ALA A 157 15.94 -0.60 17.50
N VAL A 158 14.63 -0.43 17.24
CA VAL A 158 14.03 0.89 16.95
C VAL A 158 13.77 1.73 18.21
N ASP A 159 14.13 1.21 19.39
CA ASP A 159 14.20 1.90 20.69
C ASP A 159 12.88 2.60 21.08
N GLY A 160 11.81 1.81 21.23
CA GLY A 160 10.48 2.30 21.62
C GLY A 160 9.34 1.55 20.92
N ALA A 161 8.36 2.27 20.40
CA ALA A 161 7.25 1.70 19.63
C ALA A 161 7.65 1.48 18.15
N ALA A 162 7.06 0.50 17.49
CA ALA A 162 7.20 0.32 16.05
C ALA A 162 5.90 -0.25 15.50
N LEU A 163 5.55 0.14 14.28
CA LEU A 163 4.46 -0.49 13.53
C LEU A 163 5.06 -1.50 12.58
N VAL A 164 4.55 -2.74 12.63
CA VAL A 164 4.98 -3.83 11.75
C VAL A 164 3.86 -4.13 10.77
N LEU A 165 4.18 -4.16 9.49
CA LEU A 165 3.27 -4.50 8.41
C LEU A 165 3.84 -5.67 7.60
N ASP A 166 3.00 -6.67 7.31
CA ASP A 166 3.34 -7.78 6.42
C ASP A 166 2.51 -7.69 5.14
N SER A 167 3.16 -7.46 4.00
CA SER A 167 2.49 -7.31 2.70
C SER A 167 1.80 -8.58 2.24
N ARG A 168 2.22 -9.76 2.71
CA ARG A 168 1.58 -11.05 2.37
C ARG A 168 0.13 -11.13 2.82
N THR A 169 -0.25 -10.34 3.83
CA THR A 169 -1.60 -10.35 4.40
C THR A 169 -2.66 -9.67 3.53
N TYR A 170 -2.25 -8.92 2.48
CA TYR A 170 -3.21 -8.20 1.62
C TYR A 170 -2.83 -8.15 0.13
N LEU A 171 -1.55 -8.21 -0.25
CA LEU A 171 -1.14 -8.13 -1.66
C LEU A 171 -1.65 -9.27 -2.53
N PRO A 172 -1.61 -10.55 -2.11
CA PRO A 172 -2.11 -11.64 -2.95
C PRO A 172 -3.59 -11.48 -3.32
N ALA A 173 -4.41 -10.97 -2.40
CA ALA A 173 -5.82 -10.71 -2.65
C ALA A 173 -6.03 -9.55 -3.65
N ILE A 174 -5.20 -8.50 -3.58
CA ILE A 174 -5.23 -7.39 -4.55
C ILE A 174 -4.90 -7.91 -5.95
N VAL A 175 -3.81 -8.67 -6.08
CA VAL A 175 -3.32 -9.16 -7.37
C VAL A 175 -4.36 -10.08 -8.01
N ARG A 176 -4.88 -11.07 -7.26
CA ARG A 176 -5.89 -12.00 -7.74
C ARG A 176 -7.21 -11.30 -8.06
N GLY A 177 -7.71 -10.48 -7.13
CA GLY A 177 -8.98 -9.76 -7.32
C GLY A 177 -8.95 -8.80 -8.51
N TRP A 178 -7.81 -8.12 -8.75
CA TRP A 178 -7.63 -7.29 -9.93
C TRP A 178 -7.65 -8.11 -11.22
N ALA A 179 -6.89 -9.22 -11.26
CA ALA A 179 -6.80 -10.07 -12.45
C ALA A 179 -8.14 -10.72 -12.79
N GLU A 180 -8.84 -11.26 -11.79
CA GLU A 180 -10.14 -11.92 -11.95
C GLU A 180 -11.21 -10.96 -12.46
N ARG A 181 -11.33 -9.77 -11.85
CA ARG A 181 -12.37 -8.78 -12.22
C ARG A 181 -12.22 -8.23 -13.63
N LEU A 182 -10.99 -8.18 -14.14
CA LEU A 182 -10.71 -7.70 -15.49
C LEU A 182 -10.54 -8.83 -16.49
N SER A 183 -10.60 -10.09 -16.05
CA SER A 183 -10.21 -11.25 -16.86
C SER A 183 -8.85 -11.03 -17.52
N ALA A 184 -7.90 -10.47 -16.77
CA ALA A 184 -6.62 -10.02 -17.27
C ALA A 184 -5.76 -11.22 -17.70
N THR A 185 -5.10 -11.07 -18.85
CA THR A 185 -4.10 -12.03 -19.31
C THR A 185 -2.84 -11.97 -18.46
N GLU A 186 -2.00 -13.02 -18.49
CA GLU A 186 -0.71 -13.02 -17.77
C GLU A 186 0.19 -11.83 -18.18
N ASN A 187 0.15 -11.42 -19.45
CA ASN A 187 0.95 -10.30 -19.94
C ASN A 187 0.47 -8.96 -19.37
N GLU A 188 -0.85 -8.75 -19.27
CA GLU A 188 -1.42 -7.54 -18.67
C GLU A 188 -1.15 -7.50 -17.17
N LEU A 189 -1.27 -8.64 -16.49
CA LEU A 189 -0.90 -8.77 -15.09
C LEU A 189 0.58 -8.47 -14.86
N ALA A 190 1.48 -9.05 -15.66
CA ALA A 190 2.92 -8.78 -15.59
C ALA A 190 3.24 -7.29 -15.81
N HIS A 191 2.56 -6.65 -16.77
CA HIS A 191 2.74 -5.22 -17.02
C HIS A 191 2.31 -4.35 -15.83
N GLU A 192 1.19 -4.68 -15.19
CA GLU A 192 0.72 -3.94 -14.01
C GLU A 192 1.56 -4.21 -12.76
N LEU A 193 2.09 -5.42 -12.61
CA LEU A 193 3.08 -5.73 -11.57
C LEU A 193 4.36 -4.92 -11.77
N ASP A 194 4.81 -4.72 -13.01
CA ASP A 194 5.96 -3.86 -13.28
C ASP A 194 5.72 -2.42 -12.84
N ARG A 195 4.49 -1.91 -13.03
CA ARG A 195 4.10 -0.57 -12.58
C ARG A 195 4.13 -0.42 -11.06
N LEU A 196 3.93 -1.49 -10.29
CA LEU A 196 4.07 -1.47 -8.82
C LEU A 196 5.44 -0.94 -8.39
N LEU A 197 6.51 -1.31 -9.10
CA LEU A 197 7.89 -0.90 -8.78
C LEU A 197 8.18 0.56 -9.14
N PHE A 198 7.47 1.13 -10.11
CA PHE A 198 7.72 2.49 -10.64
C PHE A 198 6.63 3.50 -10.29
N TYR A 199 5.64 3.10 -9.50
CA TYR A 199 4.54 3.97 -9.14
C TYR A 199 5.03 5.24 -8.42
N GLY A 200 4.47 6.39 -8.81
CA GLY A 200 4.88 7.71 -8.30
C GLY A 200 6.23 8.21 -8.82
N GLN A 201 6.96 7.45 -9.64
CA GLN A 201 8.21 7.91 -10.26
C GLN A 201 7.96 8.34 -11.72
N ALA A 202 8.61 9.41 -12.14
CA ALA A 202 8.61 9.82 -13.54
C ALA A 202 9.35 8.76 -14.38
N SER A 203 8.62 8.03 -15.23
CA SER A 203 9.21 7.45 -16.44
C SER A 203 9.73 8.54 -17.36
#